data_AF-A0A8H7JC38-F1
#
_entry.id   AF-A0A8H7JC38-F1
#
_cell.length_a   1.000
_cell.length_b   1.000
_cell.length_c   1.000
_cell.angle_alpha   90.00
_cell.angle_beta   90.00
_cell.angle_gamma   90.00
#
_symmetry.space_group_name_H-M   'P 1'
#
loop_
_entity.id
_entity.type
_entity.pdbx_description
1 polymer ?
#
loop_
_entity_poly.entity_id
_entity_poly.type
_entity_poly.pdbx_seq_one_letter_code
_entity_poly.pdbx_strand_id
1 'polypeptide(L)'
;MSLTVKSLNGDTSFLLTFSPPVAPLSSPGLFPGSFTILVDPWLVGPSIILNSIFSISHQKSQPCISHLKELEYEPDVILISQDKPDHCHEETLRQLRPDCESTILATPPAAKKIRSWKHFRPELVHALPRYVQGDDRTIHRIVLPPPTARGSCGEVTIAWMPEKRDVSKLHHAIGITYRPPCTVLSATSSSYYLDLPMSPPASPGSPMTIASSPRTIVPSPSHDREKTLSVIYSPHGVSYEIVRSYASSYLVSESALPLTALLHSFDCVDNPWYLGGNISAGSPGGVRIARDLYAKAWISAHDADKDNSGWSVRQTRVAKSTIDHITKMLEDSHAAKRRTAVRTDVVSLASGEERRIER
;
A
#
# COMPACT_ATOMS: atom_id res chain seq x y z
N MET A 1 12.64 -10.44 -6.81
CA MET A 1 11.23 -10.03 -7.00
C MET A 1 11.17 -8.52 -7.05
N SER A 2 10.11 -7.95 -7.60
CA SER A 2 10.00 -6.50 -7.79
C SER A 2 8.59 -5.98 -7.55
N LEU A 3 8.53 -4.71 -7.17
CA LEU A 3 7.32 -3.90 -7.18
C LEU A 3 7.48 -2.80 -8.23
N THR A 4 6.55 -2.69 -9.16
CA THR A 4 6.42 -1.53 -10.05
C THR A 4 5.22 -0.71 -9.60
N VAL A 5 5.45 0.58 -9.36
CA VAL A 5 4.41 1.56 -9.03
C VAL A 5 4.26 2.49 -10.23
N LYS A 6 3.11 2.46 -10.90
CA LYS A 6 2.78 3.37 -12.00
C LYS A 6 1.73 4.38 -11.56
N SER A 7 1.99 5.66 -11.74
CA SER A 7 1.05 6.74 -11.46
C SER A 7 0.14 6.94 -12.67
N LEU A 8 -1.17 6.76 -12.50
CA LEU A 8 -2.13 6.89 -13.60
C LEU A 8 -2.62 8.32 -13.77
N ASN A 9 -2.65 9.09 -12.69
CA ASN A 9 -3.26 10.41 -12.67
C ASN A 9 -2.30 11.48 -12.09
N GLY A 10 -1.13 11.08 -11.57
CA GLY A 10 -0.18 11.99 -10.93
C GLY A 10 -0.51 12.33 -9.49
N ASP A 11 -1.59 11.78 -8.93
CA ASP A 11 -2.14 12.17 -7.63
C ASP A 11 -2.27 10.97 -6.69
N THR A 12 -3.34 10.18 -6.84
CA THR A 12 -3.65 9.05 -5.93
C THR A 12 -4.00 7.76 -6.62
N SER A 13 -4.18 7.79 -7.94
CA SER A 13 -4.43 6.59 -8.73
C SER A 13 -3.13 5.90 -9.10
N PHE A 14 -2.86 4.77 -8.45
CA PHE A 14 -1.64 3.99 -8.67
C PHE A 14 -1.98 2.58 -9.15
N LEU A 15 -1.23 2.07 -10.12
CA LEU A 15 -1.19 0.66 -10.45
C LEU A 15 0.06 0.04 -9.84
N LEU A 16 -0.14 -0.84 -8.87
CA LEU A 16 0.92 -1.62 -8.23
C LEU A 16 1.02 -2.98 -8.91
N THR A 17 2.18 -3.30 -9.47
CA THR A 17 2.46 -4.60 -10.08
C THR A 17 3.54 -5.30 -9.29
N PHE A 18 3.19 -6.41 -8.66
CA PHE A 18 4.12 -7.29 -7.96
C PHE A 18 4.53 -8.41 -8.90
N SER A 19 5.83 -8.65 -9.02
CA SER A 19 6.37 -9.69 -9.89
C SER A 19 7.33 -10.62 -9.14
N PRO A 20 7.18 -11.94 -9.30
CA PRO A 20 8.07 -12.91 -8.66
C PRO A 20 9.50 -12.79 -9.21
N PRO A 21 10.52 -13.30 -8.51
CA PRO A 21 11.92 -13.17 -8.93
C PRO A 21 12.23 -13.74 -10.31
N VAL A 22 11.50 -14.77 -10.72
CA VAL A 22 11.65 -15.48 -11.99
C VAL A 22 10.90 -14.83 -13.16
N ALA A 23 10.09 -13.79 -12.90
CA ALA A 23 9.33 -13.12 -13.95
C ALA A 23 10.26 -12.36 -14.91
N PRO A 24 10.11 -12.54 -16.24
CA PRO A 24 10.90 -11.81 -17.21
C PRO A 24 10.52 -10.32 -17.23
N LEU A 25 11.51 -9.47 -17.53
CA LEU A 25 11.30 -8.01 -17.59
C LEU A 25 10.34 -7.58 -18.71
N SER A 26 10.17 -8.42 -19.73
CA SER A 26 9.36 -8.16 -20.92
C SER A 26 7.86 -8.36 -20.72
N SER A 27 7.41 -8.94 -19.59
CA SER A 27 5.99 -9.20 -19.32
C SER A 27 5.64 -9.03 -17.83
N PRO A 28 5.81 -7.81 -17.28
CA PRO A 28 5.43 -7.53 -15.90
C PRO A 28 3.93 -7.75 -15.69
N GLY A 29 3.53 -8.41 -14.60
CA GLY A 29 2.12 -8.66 -14.29
C GLY A 29 1.50 -9.90 -14.94
N LEU A 30 2.07 -10.41 -16.04
CA LEU A 30 1.54 -11.57 -16.77
C LEU A 30 2.10 -12.92 -16.33
N PHE A 31 3.24 -12.90 -15.65
CA PHE A 31 3.91 -14.13 -15.26
C PHE A 31 3.15 -14.81 -14.11
N PRO A 32 2.98 -16.15 -14.10
CA PRO A 32 2.31 -16.86 -13.02
C PRO A 32 2.87 -16.50 -11.64
N GLY A 33 1.99 -16.05 -10.74
CA GLY A 33 2.38 -15.56 -9.41
C GLY A 33 2.65 -14.06 -9.34
N SER A 34 2.57 -13.33 -10.46
CA SER A 34 2.44 -11.87 -10.43
C SER A 34 1.07 -11.48 -9.85
N PHE A 35 0.99 -10.26 -9.32
CA PHE A 35 -0.25 -9.75 -8.73
C PHE A 35 -0.35 -8.23 -8.95
N THR A 36 -1.55 -7.76 -9.25
CA THR A 36 -1.82 -6.36 -9.61
C THR A 36 -2.88 -5.75 -8.69
N ILE A 37 -2.59 -4.55 -8.19
CA ILE A 37 -3.51 -3.78 -7.34
C ILE A 37 -3.68 -2.40 -7.95
N LEU A 38 -4.91 -2.06 -8.34
CA LEU A 38 -5.29 -0.72 -8.76
C LEU A 38 -5.82 0.05 -7.55
N VAL A 39 -5.14 1.12 -7.16
CA VAL A 39 -5.47 1.95 -6.00
C VAL A 39 -6.20 3.20 -6.45
N ASP A 40 -7.34 3.51 -5.82
CA ASP A 40 -8.12 4.75 -5.97
C ASP A 40 -8.23 5.28 -7.41
N PRO A 41 -8.84 4.53 -8.35
CA PRO A 41 -8.88 4.93 -9.75
C PRO A 41 -9.81 6.13 -9.98
N TRP A 42 -9.22 7.23 -10.43
CA TRP A 42 -9.90 8.44 -10.88
C TRP A 42 -9.28 8.90 -12.21
N LEU A 43 -9.96 8.55 -13.31
CA LEU A 43 -9.45 8.70 -14.69
C LEU A 43 -10.21 9.71 -15.55
N VAL A 44 -11.43 10.07 -15.15
CA VAL A 44 -12.30 10.95 -15.93
C VAL A 44 -13.03 11.90 -15.01
N GLY A 45 -13.38 13.07 -15.55
CA GLY A 45 -14.26 14.04 -14.91
C GLY A 45 -13.63 14.81 -13.73
N PRO A 46 -14.20 15.97 -13.38
CA PRO A 46 -13.85 16.68 -12.15
C PRO A 46 -14.38 15.94 -10.93
N SER A 47 -13.63 15.97 -9.82
CA SER A 47 -14.14 15.46 -8.54
C SER A 47 -14.81 16.59 -7.78
N ILE A 48 -16.08 16.42 -7.45
CA ILE A 48 -16.89 17.40 -6.73
C ILE A 48 -17.00 16.97 -5.26
N ILE A 49 -16.19 17.58 -4.40
CA ILE A 49 -16.22 17.31 -2.96
C ILE A 49 -17.29 18.21 -2.32
N LEU A 50 -18.46 17.61 -2.04
CA LEU A 50 -19.63 18.34 -1.54
C LEU A 50 -19.54 18.76 -0.06
N ASN A 51 -18.71 18.09 0.76
CA ASN A 51 -18.66 18.35 2.20
C ASN A 51 -17.45 19.20 2.61
N SER A 52 -17.56 20.50 2.31
CA SER A 52 -17.28 21.64 3.20
C SER A 52 -17.46 22.94 2.39
N ILE A 53 -18.64 23.21 1.84
CA ILE A 53 -18.96 24.39 0.99
C ILE A 53 -18.33 24.32 -0.42
N PHE A 54 -18.84 23.38 -1.24
CA PHE A 54 -18.57 23.21 -2.69
C PHE A 54 -17.11 23.44 -3.09
N SER A 55 -16.27 22.40 -2.95
CA SER A 55 -14.95 22.38 -3.59
C SER A 55 -15.03 21.53 -4.84
N ILE A 56 -14.88 22.16 -6.01
CA ILE A 56 -14.65 21.43 -7.27
C ILE A 56 -13.14 21.34 -7.42
N SER A 57 -12.60 20.12 -7.38
CA SER A 57 -11.20 19.87 -7.68
C SER A 57 -11.08 19.43 -9.14
N HIS A 58 -10.42 20.26 -9.94
CA HIS A 58 -9.98 19.89 -11.28
C HIS A 58 -8.55 19.37 -11.22
N GLN A 59 -8.33 18.23 -11.86
CA GLN A 59 -6.99 17.69 -12.04
C GLN A 59 -6.25 18.53 -13.09
N LYS A 60 -5.09 19.09 -12.74
CA LYS A 60 -4.29 19.89 -13.70
C LYS A 60 -3.58 19.04 -14.74
N SER A 61 -3.11 17.86 -14.35
CA SER A 61 -2.53 16.87 -15.25
C SER A 61 -3.59 15.88 -15.70
N GLN A 62 -3.71 15.65 -17.02
CA GLN A 62 -4.59 14.60 -17.51
C GLN A 62 -4.06 13.22 -17.09
N PRO A 63 -4.96 12.29 -16.71
CA PRO A 63 -4.58 10.89 -16.53
C PRO A 63 -3.93 10.30 -17.79
N CYS A 64 -2.97 9.40 -17.61
CA CYS A 64 -2.24 8.79 -18.73
C CYS A 64 -3.08 7.80 -19.53
N ILE A 65 -4.25 7.42 -18.99
CA ILE A 65 -5.26 6.60 -19.64
C ILE A 65 -6.62 7.26 -19.46
N SER A 66 -7.49 7.14 -20.45
CA SER A 66 -8.85 7.72 -20.41
C SER A 66 -9.90 6.72 -19.93
N HIS A 67 -9.61 5.42 -20.05
CA HIS A 67 -10.51 4.35 -19.68
C HIS A 67 -9.75 3.16 -19.07
N LEU A 68 -10.35 2.45 -18.11
CA LEU A 68 -9.79 1.23 -17.51
C LEU A 68 -9.55 0.08 -18.51
N LYS A 69 -10.09 0.16 -19.73
CA LYS A 69 -9.88 -0.83 -20.80
C LYS A 69 -8.56 -0.62 -21.53
N GLU A 70 -7.92 0.53 -21.33
CA GLU A 70 -6.58 0.81 -21.86
C GLU A 70 -5.49 0.15 -21.01
N LEU A 71 -5.83 -0.33 -19.81
CA LEU A 71 -4.96 -1.23 -19.07
C LEU A 71 -4.83 -2.53 -19.87
N GLU A 72 -3.60 -3.05 -19.96
CA GLU A 72 -3.32 -4.27 -20.72
C GLU A 72 -4.17 -5.45 -20.23
N TYR A 73 -4.44 -5.48 -18.91
CA TYR A 73 -5.24 -6.50 -18.24
C TYR A 73 -6.07 -5.89 -17.12
N GLU A 74 -7.13 -6.60 -16.74
CA GLU A 74 -7.93 -6.24 -15.57
C GLU A 74 -7.13 -6.52 -14.28
N PRO A 75 -7.06 -5.57 -13.33
CA PRO A 75 -6.34 -5.78 -12.07
C PRO A 75 -6.93 -6.89 -11.22
N ASP A 76 -6.10 -7.63 -10.48
CA ASP A 76 -6.60 -8.67 -9.56
C ASP A 76 -7.43 -8.06 -8.42
N VAL A 77 -7.00 -6.90 -7.92
CA VAL A 77 -7.67 -6.16 -6.84
C VAL A 77 -7.79 -4.69 -7.19
N ILE A 78 -8.96 -4.13 -6.86
CA ILE A 78 -9.19 -2.70 -6.85
C ILE A 78 -9.31 -2.25 -5.39
N LEU A 79 -8.37 -1.44 -4.94
CA LEU A 79 -8.28 -0.96 -3.57
C LEU A 79 -8.82 0.48 -3.48
N ILE A 80 -9.90 0.68 -2.72
CA ILE A 80 -10.51 2.00 -2.49
C ILE A 80 -10.29 2.44 -1.04
N SER A 81 -9.46 3.45 -0.86
CA SER A 81 -9.01 3.92 0.44
C SER A 81 -10.06 4.76 1.17
N GLN A 82 -10.87 5.56 0.46
CA GLN A 82 -11.88 6.42 1.08
C GLN A 82 -13.10 6.66 0.19
N ASP A 83 -14.21 7.09 0.79
CA ASP A 83 -15.50 7.31 0.10
C ASP A 83 -15.61 8.64 -0.66
N LYS A 84 -14.55 9.45 -0.59
CA LYS A 84 -14.46 10.74 -1.28
C LYS A 84 -14.40 10.55 -2.80
N PRO A 85 -15.00 11.46 -3.58
CA PRO A 85 -15.13 11.29 -5.03
C PRO A 85 -13.79 11.30 -5.78
N ASP A 86 -12.74 11.90 -5.21
CA ASP A 86 -11.37 11.91 -5.75
C ASP A 86 -10.61 10.59 -5.53
N HIS A 87 -11.24 9.61 -4.86
CA HIS A 87 -10.69 8.27 -4.63
C HIS A 87 -11.69 7.15 -5.00
N CYS A 88 -12.94 7.28 -4.52
CA CYS A 88 -14.06 6.42 -4.85
C CYS A 88 -14.92 7.06 -5.95
N HIS A 89 -14.37 7.07 -7.16
CA HIS A 89 -14.99 7.67 -8.34
C HIS A 89 -15.95 6.71 -9.04
N GLU A 90 -17.24 7.04 -9.06
CA GLU A 90 -18.29 6.16 -9.59
C GLU A 90 -18.20 5.96 -11.10
N GLU A 91 -17.96 7.02 -11.87
CA GLU A 91 -17.89 6.93 -13.33
C GLU A 91 -16.71 6.08 -13.78
N THR A 92 -15.55 6.22 -13.13
CA THR A 92 -14.36 5.42 -13.44
C THR A 92 -14.59 3.97 -13.06
N LEU A 93 -15.14 3.66 -11.90
CA LEU A 93 -15.38 2.27 -11.50
C LEU A 93 -16.45 1.59 -12.37
N ARG A 94 -17.51 2.29 -12.77
CA ARG A 94 -18.55 1.75 -13.65
C ARG A 94 -18.10 1.47 -15.09
N GLN A 95 -16.88 1.87 -15.46
CA GLN A 95 -16.25 1.42 -16.71
C GLN A 95 -16.00 -0.10 -16.72
N LEU A 96 -15.87 -0.70 -15.54
CA LEU A 96 -15.77 -2.15 -15.36
C LEU A 96 -17.15 -2.80 -15.46
N ARG A 97 -17.16 -4.05 -15.90
CA ARG A 97 -18.39 -4.82 -16.04
C ARG A 97 -18.96 -5.19 -14.65
N PRO A 98 -20.28 -5.39 -14.52
CA PRO A 98 -20.90 -5.92 -13.30
C PRO A 98 -20.32 -7.25 -12.80
N ASP A 99 -19.87 -8.07 -13.75
CA ASP A 99 -19.27 -9.39 -13.60
C ASP A 99 -17.74 -9.36 -13.75
N CYS A 100 -17.10 -8.26 -13.34
CA CYS A 100 -15.65 -8.10 -13.39
C CYS A 100 -14.90 -9.20 -12.62
N GLU A 101 -13.68 -9.49 -13.02
CA GLU A 101 -12.81 -10.49 -12.37
C GLU A 101 -12.13 -9.91 -11.13
N SER A 102 -11.97 -8.59 -11.09
CA SER A 102 -11.38 -7.84 -9.99
C SER A 102 -12.14 -8.03 -8.68
N THR A 103 -11.40 -8.25 -7.59
CA THR A 103 -11.94 -8.13 -6.24
C THR A 103 -11.85 -6.67 -5.78
N ILE A 104 -12.97 -6.07 -5.38
CA ILE A 104 -13.02 -4.68 -4.88
C ILE A 104 -12.87 -4.71 -3.35
N LEU A 105 -11.72 -4.24 -2.86
CA LEU A 105 -11.45 -4.06 -1.44
C LEU A 105 -11.54 -2.58 -1.09
N ALA A 106 -12.38 -2.24 -0.12
CA ALA A 106 -12.62 -0.84 0.20
C ALA A 106 -12.73 -0.61 1.70
N THR A 107 -12.47 0.60 2.17
CA THR A 107 -12.81 0.96 3.56
C THR A 107 -14.33 0.87 3.78
N PRO A 108 -14.80 0.63 5.02
CA PRO A 108 -16.23 0.38 5.25
C PRO A 108 -17.19 1.43 4.67
N PRO A 109 -16.91 2.75 4.75
CA PRO A 109 -17.74 3.77 4.10
C PRO A 109 -17.74 3.65 2.56
N ALA A 110 -16.57 3.45 1.95
CA ALA A 110 -16.43 3.30 0.51
C ALA A 110 -17.12 2.03 -0.01
N ALA A 111 -16.94 0.89 0.67
CA ALA A 111 -17.63 -0.35 0.34
C ALA A 111 -19.16 -0.20 0.38
N LYS A 112 -19.69 0.52 1.38
CA LYS A 112 -21.12 0.82 1.48
C LYS A 112 -21.60 1.69 0.30
N LYS A 113 -20.82 2.71 -0.08
CA LYS A 113 -21.11 3.57 -1.24
C LYS A 113 -21.12 2.76 -2.54
N ILE A 114 -20.09 1.96 -2.79
CA ILE A 114 -19.98 1.12 -4.00
C ILE A 114 -21.15 0.14 -4.10
N ARG A 115 -21.54 -0.51 -3.00
CA ARG A 115 -22.72 -1.40 -2.97
C ARG A 115 -24.03 -0.66 -3.26
N SER A 116 -24.14 0.61 -2.88
CA SER A 116 -25.34 1.42 -3.14
C SER A 116 -25.57 1.71 -4.62
N TRP A 117 -24.51 1.64 -5.44
CA TRP A 117 -24.58 1.82 -6.88
C TRP A 117 -25.28 0.68 -7.60
N LYS A 118 -25.45 -0.48 -6.94
CA LYS A 118 -26.10 -1.69 -7.49
C LYS A 118 -25.55 -2.13 -8.85
N HIS A 119 -24.27 -1.86 -9.10
CA HIS A 119 -23.59 -2.18 -10.34
C HIS A 119 -22.82 -3.49 -10.24
N PHE A 120 -22.03 -3.66 -9.17
CA PHE A 120 -21.20 -4.84 -8.95
C PHE A 120 -21.93 -5.92 -8.16
N ARG A 121 -21.54 -7.19 -8.38
CA ARG A 121 -21.97 -8.30 -7.53
C ARG A 121 -21.56 -8.05 -6.06
N PRO A 122 -22.47 -8.21 -5.07
CA PRO A 122 -22.14 -7.97 -3.67
C PRO A 122 -20.97 -8.80 -3.14
N GLU A 123 -20.76 -9.98 -3.73
CA GLU A 123 -19.67 -10.92 -3.40
C GLU A 123 -18.29 -10.39 -3.77
N LEU A 124 -18.18 -9.49 -4.76
CA LEU A 124 -16.90 -8.92 -5.21
C LEU A 124 -16.48 -7.70 -4.38
N VAL A 125 -17.39 -7.12 -3.60
CA VAL A 125 -17.14 -5.88 -2.85
C VAL A 125 -16.96 -6.19 -1.37
N HIS A 126 -15.72 -6.20 -0.87
CA HIS A 126 -15.41 -6.46 0.53
C HIS A 126 -15.00 -5.19 1.27
N ALA A 127 -15.51 -5.04 2.49
CA ALA A 127 -15.09 -4.00 3.41
C ALA A 127 -13.86 -4.48 4.20
N LEU A 128 -12.80 -3.68 4.23
CA LEU A 128 -11.62 -3.97 5.02
C LEU A 128 -11.94 -3.77 6.52
N PRO A 129 -11.70 -4.77 7.36
CA PRO A 129 -11.82 -4.63 8.81
C PRO A 129 -10.71 -3.75 9.35
N ARG A 130 -10.96 -3.13 10.51
CA ARG A 130 -9.93 -2.38 11.25
C ARG A 130 -8.87 -3.37 11.74
N TYR A 131 -7.60 -3.10 11.44
CA TYR A 131 -6.48 -3.87 11.93
C TYR A 131 -6.42 -3.90 13.46
N VAL A 132 -6.28 -5.11 14.02
CA VAL A 132 -6.05 -5.36 15.44
C VAL A 132 -4.85 -6.30 15.56
N GLN A 133 -3.86 -5.89 16.34
CA GLN A 133 -2.66 -6.69 16.58
C GLN A 133 -3.03 -8.07 17.15
N GLY A 134 -2.55 -9.13 16.49
CA GLY A 134 -2.78 -10.51 16.91
C GLY A 134 -4.13 -11.12 16.49
N ASP A 135 -5.01 -10.36 15.81
CA ASP A 135 -6.23 -10.93 15.21
C ASP A 135 -6.10 -11.03 13.69
N ASP A 136 -5.82 -12.24 13.23
CA ASP A 136 -5.64 -12.55 11.81
C ASP A 136 -6.88 -12.27 10.96
N ARG A 137 -8.09 -12.24 11.56
CA ARG A 137 -9.33 -11.93 10.82
C ARG A 137 -9.40 -10.47 10.39
N THR A 138 -8.54 -9.62 10.95
CA THR A 138 -8.45 -8.20 10.60
C THR A 138 -7.55 -7.91 9.40
N ILE A 139 -6.98 -8.97 8.80
CA ILE A 139 -6.12 -8.90 7.62
C ILE A 139 -6.80 -9.68 6.50
N HIS A 140 -7.02 -9.03 5.36
CA HIS A 140 -7.52 -9.69 4.18
C HIS A 140 -6.39 -10.45 3.51
N ARG A 141 -6.55 -11.76 3.27
CA ARG A 141 -5.52 -12.64 2.71
C ARG A 141 -6.00 -13.25 1.40
N ILE A 142 -5.16 -13.15 0.38
CA ILE A 142 -5.37 -13.70 -0.95
C ILE A 142 -4.25 -14.70 -1.19
N VAL A 143 -4.60 -15.95 -1.42
CA VAL A 143 -3.65 -17.03 -1.67
C VAL A 143 -3.31 -17.06 -3.15
N LEU A 144 -2.02 -16.98 -3.48
CA LEU A 144 -1.54 -17.13 -4.85
C LEU A 144 -1.22 -18.62 -5.09
N PRO A 145 -1.90 -19.31 -6.00
CA PRO A 145 -1.65 -20.73 -6.23
C PRO A 145 -0.22 -20.97 -6.77
N PRO A 146 0.41 -22.10 -6.41
CA PRO A 146 1.73 -22.42 -6.91
C PRO A 146 1.66 -22.72 -8.41
N PRO A 147 2.63 -22.27 -9.22
CA PRO A 147 2.62 -22.52 -10.66
C PRO A 147 3.00 -23.97 -11.01
N THR A 148 3.47 -24.77 -10.03
CA THR A 148 3.81 -26.18 -10.22
C THR A 148 3.30 -27.01 -9.04
N ALA A 149 3.00 -28.29 -9.26
CA ALA A 149 2.49 -29.19 -8.22
C ALA A 149 3.45 -29.41 -7.03
N ARG A 150 4.74 -29.07 -7.17
CA ARG A 150 5.75 -29.13 -6.09
C ARG A 150 6.09 -27.76 -5.50
N GLY A 151 5.40 -26.70 -5.90
CA GLY A 151 5.58 -25.35 -5.36
C GLY A 151 4.74 -25.11 -4.11
N SER A 152 5.08 -24.07 -3.35
CA SER A 152 4.25 -23.58 -2.25
C SER A 152 3.41 -22.37 -2.70
N CYS A 153 2.24 -22.19 -2.11
CA CYS A 153 1.42 -21.02 -2.37
C CYS A 153 2.16 -19.73 -2.00
N GLY A 154 1.95 -18.68 -2.78
CA GLY A 154 2.27 -17.31 -2.42
C GLY A 154 1.10 -16.67 -1.66
N GLU A 155 1.29 -15.43 -1.25
CA GLU A 155 0.28 -14.73 -0.46
C GLU A 155 0.34 -13.23 -0.70
N VAL A 156 -0.84 -12.60 -0.82
CA VAL A 156 -1.00 -11.15 -0.75
C VAL A 156 -1.89 -10.82 0.42
N THR A 157 -1.46 -9.87 1.26
CA THR A 157 -2.26 -9.45 2.41
C THR A 157 -2.46 -7.95 2.46
N ILE A 158 -3.66 -7.54 2.86
CA ILE A 158 -4.08 -6.13 2.89
C ILE A 158 -4.72 -5.85 4.25
N ALA A 159 -4.21 -4.84 4.95
CA ALA A 159 -4.64 -4.46 6.29
C ALA A 159 -4.94 -2.96 6.37
N TRP A 160 -6.10 -2.60 6.92
CA TRP A 160 -6.52 -1.20 7.06
C TRP A 160 -6.32 -0.68 8.50
N MET A 161 -5.61 0.43 8.64
CA MET A 161 -5.23 1.06 9.90
C MET A 161 -5.81 2.48 9.99
N PRO A 162 -7.05 2.63 10.51
CA PRO A 162 -7.67 3.94 10.70
C PRO A 162 -7.14 4.68 11.92
N GLU A 163 -6.97 5.99 11.79
CA GLU A 163 -6.68 6.87 12.91
C GLU A 163 -7.87 6.94 13.89
N LYS A 164 -7.59 6.88 15.20
CA LYS A 164 -8.63 6.80 16.24
C LYS A 164 -9.35 8.12 16.51
N ARG A 165 -8.68 9.25 16.31
CA ARG A 165 -9.15 10.59 16.69
C ARG A 165 -9.15 11.54 15.50
N ASP A 166 -9.52 11.02 14.35
CA ASP A 166 -9.58 11.81 13.12
C ASP A 166 -11.01 12.31 12.85
N VAL A 167 -11.19 13.63 12.92
CA VAL A 167 -12.47 14.30 12.69
C VAL A 167 -12.78 14.35 11.19
N SER A 168 -11.76 14.47 10.33
CA SER A 168 -11.92 14.54 8.88
C SER A 168 -12.22 13.17 8.26
N LYS A 169 -11.83 12.09 8.95
CA LYS A 169 -11.89 10.68 8.51
C LYS A 169 -11.08 10.42 7.24
N LEU A 170 -10.04 11.21 7.02
CA LEU A 170 -9.12 11.11 5.89
C LEU A 170 -7.85 10.34 6.27
N HIS A 171 -7.43 10.42 7.53
CA HIS A 171 -6.16 9.87 8.00
C HIS A 171 -6.27 8.38 8.31
N HIS A 172 -5.64 7.59 7.45
CA HIS A 172 -5.51 6.16 7.61
C HIS A 172 -4.31 5.66 6.81
N ALA A 173 -3.87 4.45 7.12
CA ALA A 173 -2.89 3.73 6.32
C ALA A 173 -3.45 2.36 5.90
N ILE A 174 -3.01 1.90 4.73
CA ILE A 174 -3.25 0.54 4.25
C ILE A 174 -1.88 -0.12 4.09
N GLY A 175 -1.69 -1.23 4.80
CA GLY A 175 -0.50 -2.07 4.66
C GLY A 175 -0.78 -3.17 3.64
N ILE A 176 0.12 -3.34 2.68
CA ILE A 176 0.05 -4.38 1.66
C ILE A 176 1.33 -5.20 1.77
N THR A 177 1.22 -6.52 1.81
CA THR A 177 2.37 -7.42 1.67
C THR A 177 2.17 -8.36 0.50
N TYR A 178 3.26 -8.68 -0.19
CA TYR A 178 3.28 -9.65 -1.28
C TYR A 178 4.42 -10.64 -1.04
N ARG A 179 4.09 -11.92 -1.04
CA ARG A 179 5.02 -13.04 -1.08
C ARG A 179 4.76 -13.82 -2.36
N PRO A 180 5.78 -14.02 -3.21
CA PRO A 180 5.61 -14.81 -4.42
C PRO A 180 5.30 -16.28 -4.09
N PRO A 181 4.66 -17.03 -5.01
CA PRO A 181 4.58 -18.48 -4.90
C PRO A 181 5.94 -19.11 -5.21
N CYS A 182 6.35 -20.09 -4.40
CA CYS A 182 7.63 -20.77 -4.59
C CYS A 182 7.55 -21.73 -5.77
N THR A 183 8.61 -21.72 -6.60
CA THR A 183 8.80 -22.65 -7.70
C THR A 183 10.06 -23.46 -7.48
N VAL A 184 10.11 -24.71 -7.96
CA VAL A 184 11.32 -25.56 -7.87
C VAL A 184 12.54 -24.89 -8.53
N LEU A 185 12.32 -23.99 -9.50
CA LEU A 185 13.36 -23.18 -10.13
C LEU A 185 13.79 -21.99 -9.23
N SER A 186 12.87 -21.40 -8.47
CA SER A 186 13.20 -20.37 -7.48
C SER A 186 14.09 -20.92 -6.36
N ALA A 187 13.88 -22.20 -5.98
CA ALA A 187 14.71 -22.92 -5.00
C ALA A 187 16.18 -23.11 -5.45
N THR A 188 16.47 -23.10 -6.75
CA THR A 188 17.86 -23.25 -7.26
C THR A 188 18.69 -21.97 -7.22
N SER A 189 18.10 -20.83 -6.82
CA SER A 189 18.81 -19.57 -6.59
C SER A 189 19.65 -19.69 -5.30
N SER A 190 20.81 -20.34 -5.42
CA SER A 190 21.75 -20.70 -4.34
C SER A 190 22.45 -19.50 -3.67
N SER A 191 21.88 -18.29 -3.70
CA SER A 191 22.51 -17.08 -3.16
C SER A 191 21.92 -16.56 -1.84
N TYR A 192 20.91 -17.22 -1.26
CA TYR A 192 20.24 -16.67 -0.05
C TYR A 192 19.91 -17.69 1.06
N TYR A 193 20.35 -18.93 0.96
CA TYR A 193 20.48 -19.77 2.16
C TYR A 193 21.74 -19.31 2.89
N LEU A 194 21.56 -18.45 3.91
CA LEU A 194 22.45 -18.56 5.06
C LEU A 194 22.29 -19.99 5.54
N ASP A 195 23.31 -20.81 5.25
CA ASP A 195 23.57 -22.10 5.87
C ASP A 195 23.67 -21.82 7.38
N LEU A 196 22.51 -21.79 8.02
CA LEU A 196 22.47 -21.89 9.46
C LEU A 196 22.88 -23.32 9.76
N PRO A 197 23.87 -23.55 10.65
CA PRO A 197 24.24 -24.90 11.04
C PRO A 197 22.98 -25.64 11.45
N MET A 198 22.86 -26.90 11.01
CA MET A 198 21.74 -27.77 11.36
C MET A 198 21.47 -27.63 12.85
N SER A 199 20.24 -27.25 13.21
CA SER A 199 19.83 -27.25 14.60
C SER A 199 20.07 -28.65 15.16
N PRO A 200 20.62 -28.79 16.38
CA PRO A 200 20.80 -30.11 16.98
C PRO A 200 19.44 -30.83 17.03
N PRO A 201 19.43 -32.17 16.82
CA PRO A 201 18.19 -32.93 16.74
C PRO A 201 17.34 -32.70 17.99
N ALA A 202 16.01 -32.63 17.79
CA ALA A 202 15.05 -32.48 18.87
C ALA A 202 15.30 -33.56 19.93
N SER A 203 15.53 -33.14 21.17
CA SER A 203 15.63 -34.07 22.30
C SER A 203 14.29 -34.80 22.46
N PRO A 204 14.29 -36.12 22.73
CA PRO A 204 13.05 -36.87 22.87
C PRO A 204 12.17 -36.28 23.98
N GLY A 205 10.92 -35.95 23.61
CA GLY A 205 10.00 -35.18 24.45
C GLY A 205 9.60 -35.89 25.73
N SER A 206 9.71 -35.19 26.86
CA SER A 206 9.10 -35.56 28.14
C SER A 206 7.60 -35.16 28.15
N PRO A 207 6.68 -36.03 28.58
CA PRO A 207 5.25 -35.76 28.54
C PRO A 207 4.82 -35.00 29.80
N MET A 208 5.09 -33.70 29.86
CA MET A 208 4.37 -32.73 30.71
C MET A 208 5.07 -31.38 30.66
N THR A 209 4.53 -30.41 29.92
CA THR A 209 4.13 -29.08 30.43
C THR A 209 3.72 -28.15 29.27
N ILE A 210 2.83 -27.23 29.64
CA ILE A 210 2.01 -26.34 28.85
C ILE A 210 2.82 -25.31 28.03
N ALA A 211 2.39 -25.16 26.77
CA ALA A 211 2.50 -23.98 25.88
C ALA A 211 3.67 -23.01 26.12
N SER A 212 4.82 -23.32 25.51
CA SER A 212 5.84 -22.30 25.20
C SER A 212 5.42 -21.53 23.95
N SER A 213 5.14 -20.23 24.12
CA SER A 213 4.95 -19.27 23.03
C SER A 213 6.16 -19.30 22.07
N PRO A 214 5.98 -19.21 20.74
CA PRO A 214 7.11 -19.12 19.83
C PRO A 214 7.64 -17.68 19.85
N ARG A 215 8.50 -17.37 20.83
CA ARG A 215 9.39 -16.20 20.84
C ARG A 215 10.83 -16.62 20.62
N THR A 216 11.03 -17.59 19.73
CA THR A 216 12.33 -18.07 19.31
C THR A 216 12.45 -17.79 17.82
N ILE A 217 13.59 -17.24 17.38
CA ILE A 217 13.97 -17.03 15.97
C ILE A 217 14.24 -18.41 15.34
N VAL A 218 13.25 -19.30 15.37
CA VAL A 218 13.28 -20.61 14.74
C VAL A 218 12.34 -20.51 13.53
N PRO A 219 12.80 -20.87 12.32
CA PRO A 219 11.95 -20.90 11.15
C PRO A 219 10.71 -21.74 11.42
N SER A 220 9.52 -21.16 11.24
CA SER A 220 8.28 -21.90 11.25
C SER A 220 8.31 -22.96 10.15
N PRO A 221 7.97 -24.23 10.45
CA PRO A 221 8.10 -25.36 9.51
C PRO A 221 7.18 -25.28 8.29
N SER A 222 6.29 -24.27 8.23
CA SER A 222 5.40 -23.97 7.11
C SER A 222 5.84 -22.78 6.23
N HIS A 223 6.94 -22.09 6.55
CA HIS A 223 7.37 -20.87 5.84
C HIS A 223 8.78 -21.05 5.27
N ASP A 224 8.86 -21.57 4.06
CA ASP A 224 10.10 -21.66 3.31
C ASP A 224 10.45 -20.28 2.68
N ARG A 225 11.00 -19.40 3.53
CA ARG A 225 11.97 -18.31 3.27
C ARG A 225 11.93 -17.43 2.00
N GLU A 226 10.85 -17.33 1.24
CA GLU A 226 10.76 -16.26 0.23
C GLU A 226 10.59 -14.90 0.90
N LYS A 227 11.46 -13.94 0.53
CA LYS A 227 11.39 -12.55 1.02
C LYS A 227 9.99 -11.99 0.70
N THR A 228 9.46 -11.15 1.59
CA THR A 228 8.16 -10.48 1.41
C THR A 228 8.38 -9.01 1.01
N LEU A 229 7.64 -8.51 0.02
CA LEU A 229 7.55 -7.08 -0.29
C LEU A 229 6.49 -6.44 0.61
N SER A 230 6.73 -5.19 1.04
CA SER A 230 5.79 -4.42 1.85
C SER A 230 5.57 -3.03 1.29
N VAL A 231 4.32 -2.62 1.24
CA VAL A 231 3.89 -1.28 0.82
C VAL A 231 2.99 -0.70 1.90
N ILE A 232 3.22 0.57 2.26
CA ILE A 232 2.29 1.33 3.09
C ILE A 232 1.72 2.45 2.22
N TYR A 233 0.40 2.47 2.05
CA TYR A 233 -0.33 3.52 1.34
C TYR A 233 -1.10 4.39 2.34
N SER A 234 -0.86 5.70 2.31
CA SER A 234 -1.53 6.68 3.15
C SER A 234 -1.66 8.00 2.38
N PRO A 235 -2.75 8.20 1.61
CA PRO A 235 -2.85 9.33 0.69
C PRO A 235 -2.87 10.68 1.41
N HIS A 236 -3.46 10.76 2.60
CA HIS A 236 -3.50 11.99 3.42
C HIS A 236 -2.41 12.00 4.50
N GLY A 237 -1.53 11.00 4.51
CA GLY A 237 -0.50 10.83 5.51
C GLY A 237 -0.99 10.39 6.88
N VAL A 238 -0.08 9.83 7.68
CA VAL A 238 -0.34 9.42 9.07
C VAL A 238 0.92 9.53 9.92
N SER A 239 0.73 9.63 11.24
CA SER A 239 1.83 9.47 12.20
C SER A 239 2.31 8.02 12.28
N TYR A 240 3.60 7.83 12.56
CA TYR A 240 4.20 6.51 12.80
C TYR A 240 3.46 5.68 13.86
N GLU A 241 2.88 6.32 14.89
CA GLU A 241 2.16 5.59 15.96
C GLU A 241 0.97 4.78 15.43
N ILE A 242 0.36 5.17 14.31
CA ILE A 242 -0.74 4.42 13.68
C ILE A 242 -0.24 3.12 13.05
N VAL A 243 0.92 3.17 12.39
CA VAL A 243 1.50 2.02 11.69
C VAL A 243 2.38 1.18 12.61
N ARG A 244 2.81 1.72 13.75
CA ARG A 244 3.75 1.09 14.68
C ARG A 244 3.33 -0.32 15.10
N SER A 245 2.07 -0.54 15.48
CA SER A 245 1.60 -1.87 15.88
C SER A 245 1.65 -2.87 14.74
N TYR A 246 1.27 -2.45 13.53
CA TYR A 246 1.34 -3.29 12.33
C TYR A 246 2.78 -3.60 11.94
N ALA A 247 3.66 -2.60 11.96
CA ALA A 247 5.06 -2.77 11.61
C ALA A 247 5.82 -3.65 12.60
N SER A 248 5.67 -3.41 13.91
CA SER A 248 6.40 -4.14 14.95
C SER A 248 5.88 -5.56 15.23
N SER A 249 4.72 -5.92 14.68
CA SER A 249 4.16 -7.26 14.81
C SER A 249 4.10 -7.96 13.45
N TYR A 250 3.18 -7.55 12.58
CA TYR A 250 2.88 -8.23 11.33
C TYR A 250 4.01 -8.12 10.30
N LEU A 251 4.55 -6.92 10.04
CA LEU A 251 5.64 -6.79 9.06
C LEU A 251 6.92 -7.52 9.52
N VAL A 252 7.13 -7.62 10.83
CA VAL A 252 8.24 -8.41 11.40
C VAL A 252 7.97 -9.91 11.27
N SER A 253 6.76 -10.39 11.60
CA SER A 253 6.42 -11.82 11.47
C SER A 253 6.51 -12.29 10.03
N GLU A 254 6.06 -11.48 9.08
CA GLU A 254 6.10 -11.80 7.65
C GLU A 254 7.47 -11.56 7.00
N SER A 255 8.49 -11.17 7.77
CA SER A 255 9.84 -10.84 7.25
C SER A 255 9.80 -9.80 6.11
N ALA A 256 8.90 -8.83 6.23
CA ALA A 256 8.57 -7.86 5.19
C ALA A 256 9.32 -6.52 5.35
N LEU A 257 10.21 -6.39 6.33
CA LEU A 257 11.10 -5.21 6.51
C LEU A 257 12.50 -5.47 5.93
N PRO A 258 13.23 -4.47 5.40
CA PRO A 258 12.89 -3.03 5.27
C PRO A 258 11.64 -2.76 4.42
N LEU A 259 10.97 -1.62 4.62
CA LEU A 259 9.78 -1.28 3.83
C LEU A 259 10.14 -1.11 2.34
N THR A 260 9.43 -1.78 1.44
CA THR A 260 9.72 -1.66 -0.01
C THR A 260 9.31 -0.30 -0.55
N ALA A 261 8.07 0.13 -0.29
CA ALA A 261 7.57 1.42 -0.72
C ALA A 261 6.67 2.07 0.32
N LEU A 262 6.86 3.36 0.55
CA LEU A 262 5.96 4.23 1.29
C LEU A 262 5.27 5.15 0.28
N LEU A 263 3.96 5.04 0.11
CA LEU A 263 3.16 5.96 -0.68
C LEU A 263 2.43 6.87 0.32
N HIS A 264 2.95 8.07 0.52
CA HIS A 264 2.52 8.96 1.60
C HIS A 264 2.69 10.40 1.17
N SER A 265 1.71 11.25 1.50
CA SER A 265 1.75 12.67 1.17
C SER A 265 2.99 13.38 1.70
N PHE A 266 3.51 14.29 0.89
CA PHE A 266 4.56 15.22 1.21
C PHE A 266 3.99 16.50 1.82
N ASP A 267 2.84 16.94 1.30
CA ASP A 267 2.26 18.24 1.61
C ASP A 267 1.42 18.19 2.87
N CYS A 268 1.58 19.22 3.72
CA CYS A 268 0.71 19.40 4.88
C CYS A 268 -0.41 20.37 4.50
N VAL A 269 -1.65 19.92 4.62
CA VAL A 269 -2.83 20.72 4.29
C VAL A 269 -3.70 20.84 5.52
N ASP A 270 -3.87 22.07 6.01
CA ASP A 270 -4.65 22.38 7.19
C ASP A 270 -5.80 23.33 6.85
N ASN A 271 -7.01 22.93 7.24
CA ASN A 271 -8.18 23.80 7.29
C ASN A 271 -8.49 24.20 8.75
N PRO A 272 -9.22 25.31 8.95
CA PRO A 272 -9.83 25.58 10.25
C PRO A 272 -10.64 24.37 10.76
N TRP A 273 -10.65 24.14 12.07
CA TRP A 273 -11.26 22.96 12.70
C TRP A 273 -12.74 22.75 12.32
N TYR A 274 -13.48 23.83 12.04
CA TYR A 274 -14.88 23.79 11.60
C TYR A 274 -15.08 23.48 10.10
N LEU A 275 -14.00 23.43 9.30
CA LEU A 275 -13.97 23.07 7.87
C LEU A 275 -13.19 21.77 7.62
N GLY A 276 -13.12 20.89 8.62
CA GLY A 276 -12.48 19.58 8.52
C GLY A 276 -11.14 19.45 9.23
N GLY A 277 -10.51 20.54 9.70
CA GLY A 277 -9.24 20.45 10.43
C GLY A 277 -8.06 20.05 9.53
N ASN A 278 -7.14 19.23 10.06
CA ASN A 278 -6.02 18.69 9.28
C ASN A 278 -6.58 17.78 8.16
N ILE A 279 -6.19 18.06 6.92
CA ILE A 279 -6.60 17.31 5.72
C ILE A 279 -5.47 16.38 5.29
N SER A 280 -4.23 16.85 5.36
CA SER A 280 -3.04 16.02 5.15
C SER A 280 -2.01 16.29 6.25
N ALA A 281 -1.55 15.23 6.90
CA ALA A 281 -0.53 15.28 7.95
C ALA A 281 0.88 15.55 7.39
N GLY A 282 1.09 15.32 6.10
CA GLY A 282 2.29 15.68 5.34
C GLY A 282 3.59 14.99 5.76
N SER A 283 4.70 15.55 5.26
CA SER A 283 6.05 14.99 5.37
C SER A 283 6.58 14.67 6.79
N PRO A 284 6.19 15.34 7.91
CA PRO A 284 6.73 15.01 9.23
C PRO A 284 6.42 13.57 9.70
N GLY A 285 5.21 13.07 9.40
CA GLY A 285 4.82 11.69 9.67
C GLY A 285 5.58 10.71 8.77
N GLY A 286 5.64 11.02 7.48
CA GLY A 286 6.32 10.23 6.46
C GLY A 286 7.83 10.06 6.71
N VAL A 287 8.55 11.13 7.10
CA VAL A 287 9.98 11.06 7.44
C VAL A 287 10.23 10.07 8.56
N ARG A 288 9.41 10.09 9.62
CA ARG A 288 9.54 9.17 10.75
C ARG A 288 9.26 7.72 10.34
N ILE A 289 8.23 7.49 9.52
CA ILE A 289 7.90 6.15 9.00
C ILE A 289 9.02 5.62 8.10
N ALA A 290 9.47 6.43 7.13
CA ALA A 290 10.53 6.07 6.20
C ALA A 290 11.83 5.71 6.95
N ARG A 291 12.21 6.52 7.93
CA ARG A 291 13.40 6.27 8.76
C ARG A 291 13.25 5.04 9.65
N ASP A 292 12.16 4.95 10.42
CA ASP A 292 12.01 3.91 11.44
C ASP A 292 11.74 2.52 10.80
N LEU A 293 11.21 2.48 9.57
CA LEU A 293 10.97 1.24 8.80
C LEU A 293 11.99 0.99 7.69
N TYR A 294 13.01 1.85 7.56
CA TYR A 294 14.04 1.78 6.52
C TYR A 294 13.46 1.67 5.11
N ALA A 295 12.53 2.57 4.77
CA ALA A 295 11.87 2.57 3.47
C ALA A 295 12.90 2.71 2.33
N LYS A 296 12.80 1.82 1.33
CA LYS A 296 13.64 1.90 0.13
C LYS A 296 13.20 3.05 -0.77
N ALA A 297 11.90 3.17 -1.01
CA ALA A 297 11.33 4.26 -1.79
C ALA A 297 10.21 4.96 -1.00
N TRP A 298 10.16 6.29 -1.11
CA TRP A 298 9.05 7.11 -0.66
C TRP A 298 8.48 7.87 -1.86
N ILE A 299 7.27 7.49 -2.27
CA ILE A 299 6.55 8.03 -3.41
C ILE A 299 5.47 8.99 -2.90
N SER A 300 5.40 10.20 -3.45
CA SER A 300 4.35 11.18 -3.16
C SER A 300 2.96 10.63 -3.47
N ALA A 301 1.97 10.91 -2.62
CA ALA A 301 0.58 10.52 -2.84
C ALA A 301 -0.34 11.68 -2.41
N HIS A 302 -1.29 12.04 -3.26
CA HIS A 302 -2.22 13.18 -3.05
C HIS A 302 -1.55 14.57 -3.02
N ASP A 303 -0.33 14.70 -3.55
CA ASP A 303 0.43 15.96 -3.58
C ASP A 303 0.28 16.71 -4.92
N ALA A 304 -0.58 16.24 -5.83
CA ALA A 304 -0.74 16.89 -7.13
C ALA A 304 -1.44 18.24 -6.99
N ASP A 305 -0.96 19.24 -7.73
CA ASP A 305 -1.63 20.53 -7.81
C ASP A 305 -3.03 20.37 -8.41
N LYS A 306 -4.06 20.54 -7.58
CA LYS A 306 -5.46 20.59 -7.99
C LYS A 306 -5.92 22.03 -8.09
N ASP A 307 -6.64 22.37 -9.16
CA ASP A 307 -7.41 23.61 -9.20
C ASP A 307 -8.66 23.41 -8.35
N ASN A 308 -8.51 23.70 -7.06
CA ASN A 308 -9.61 23.70 -6.12
C ASN A 308 -10.32 25.05 -6.24
N SER A 309 -11.59 25.03 -6.60
CA SER A 309 -12.46 26.21 -6.60
C SER A 309 -13.60 26.02 -5.60
N GLY A 310 -13.85 27.03 -4.76
CA GLY A 310 -14.84 26.92 -3.68
C GLY A 310 -14.61 27.92 -2.55
N TRP A 311 -15.62 28.12 -1.71
CA TRP A 311 -15.53 29.08 -0.59
C TRP A 311 -14.47 28.64 0.44
N SER A 312 -14.34 27.34 0.68
CA SER A 312 -13.40 26.80 1.67
C SER A 312 -11.94 26.83 1.24
N VAL A 313 -11.66 26.89 -0.06
CA VAL A 313 -10.28 26.98 -0.58
C VAL A 313 -9.59 28.28 -0.15
N ARG A 314 -10.37 29.36 0.07
CA ARG A 314 -9.84 30.67 0.52
C ARG A 314 -9.25 30.63 1.94
N GLN A 315 -9.57 29.62 2.74
CA GLN A 315 -9.13 29.51 4.13
C GLN A 315 -8.14 28.35 4.37
N THR A 316 -7.81 27.59 3.32
CA THR A 316 -6.89 26.45 3.38
C THR A 316 -5.43 26.91 3.43
N ARG A 317 -4.66 26.40 4.38
CA ARG A 317 -3.20 26.57 4.42
C ARG A 317 -2.54 25.33 3.83
N VAL A 318 -1.81 25.51 2.75
CA VAL A 318 -1.03 24.45 2.09
C VAL A 318 0.45 24.73 2.32
N ALA A 319 1.14 23.83 3.02
CA ALA A 319 2.59 23.84 3.12
C ALA A 319 3.15 22.77 2.18
N LYS A 320 3.60 23.23 1.00
CA LYS A 320 4.22 22.37 0.01
C LYS A 320 5.63 21.95 0.44
N SER A 321 5.92 20.66 0.40
CA SER A 321 7.26 20.14 0.69
C SER A 321 7.97 19.73 -0.60
N THR A 322 9.10 20.37 -0.92
CA THR A 322 9.90 19.94 -2.08
C THR A 322 10.66 18.65 -1.78
N ILE A 323 10.95 17.86 -2.82
CA ILE A 323 11.73 16.62 -2.70
C ILE A 323 13.09 16.88 -2.03
N ASP A 324 13.75 17.98 -2.37
CA ASP A 324 15.03 18.37 -1.77
C ASP A 324 14.89 18.63 -0.26
N HIS A 325 13.80 19.26 0.16
CA HIS A 325 13.54 19.51 1.57
C HIS A 325 13.33 18.20 2.34
N ILE A 326 12.56 17.27 1.77
CA ILE A 326 12.29 15.95 2.38
C ILE A 326 13.56 15.11 2.45
N THR A 327 14.35 15.11 1.38
CA THR A 327 15.64 14.43 1.31
C THR A 327 16.58 14.97 2.39
N LYS A 328 16.65 16.30 2.53
CA LYS A 328 17.41 16.93 3.60
C LYS A 328 16.90 16.57 4.99
N MET A 329 15.59 16.54 5.23
CA MET A 329 15.03 16.11 6.51
C MET A 329 15.40 14.66 6.87
N LEU A 330 15.42 13.76 5.87
CA LEU A 330 15.89 12.40 6.07
C LEU A 330 17.38 12.39 6.43
N GLU A 331 18.23 13.10 5.67
CA GLU A 331 19.67 13.20 5.92
C GLU A 331 20.01 13.79 7.30
N ASP A 332 19.37 14.90 7.68
CA ASP A 332 19.55 15.56 8.97
C ASP A 332 19.12 14.62 10.12
N SER A 333 18.08 13.81 9.92
CA SER A 333 17.64 12.82 10.90
C SER A 333 18.64 11.66 11.06
N HIS A 334 19.41 11.34 10.02
CA HIS A 334 20.45 10.31 10.02
C HIS A 334 21.77 10.79 10.63
N ALA A 335 22.10 12.08 10.49
CA ALA A 335 23.31 12.68 11.08
C ALA A 335 23.38 12.50 12.61
N ALA A 336 22.24 12.36 13.29
CA ALA A 336 22.16 12.09 14.72
C ALA A 336 22.46 10.62 15.14
N LYS A 337 22.50 9.66 14.20
CA LYS A 337 22.76 8.24 14.48
C LYS A 337 23.78 7.66 13.50
N ARG A 338 25.06 7.64 13.90
CA ARG A 338 26.15 6.92 13.23
C ARG A 338 25.81 5.43 13.05
N ARG A 339 25.29 5.03 11.88
CA ARG A 339 25.40 3.69 11.28
C ARG A 339 24.79 3.68 9.88
N THR A 340 25.43 2.96 8.96
CA THR A 340 25.06 2.69 7.55
C THR A 340 23.56 2.88 7.26
N ALA A 341 23.16 4.09 6.88
CA ALA A 341 21.79 4.42 6.56
C ALA A 341 21.48 3.93 5.14
N VAL A 342 20.47 3.08 5.00
CA VAL A 342 19.86 2.81 3.71
C VAL A 342 19.27 4.13 3.22
N ARG A 343 19.75 4.65 2.09
CA ARG A 343 19.22 5.87 1.50
C ARG A 343 17.81 5.58 0.99
N THR A 344 16.82 6.32 1.51
CA THR A 344 15.46 6.28 0.96
C THR A 344 15.42 7.12 -0.31
N ASP A 345 14.97 6.51 -1.41
CA ASP A 345 14.73 7.22 -2.66
C ASP A 345 13.39 7.95 -2.58
N VAL A 346 13.43 9.28 -2.50
CA VAL A 346 12.23 10.13 -2.52
C VAL A 346 11.89 10.45 -3.98
N VAL A 347 10.68 10.10 -4.41
CA VAL A 347 10.23 10.22 -5.82
C VAL A 347 8.85 10.84 -5.87
N SER A 348 8.63 11.76 -6.82
CA SER A 348 7.30 12.20 -7.23
C SER A 348 7.03 11.65 -8.62
N LEU A 349 5.91 10.95 -8.80
CA LEU A 349 5.56 10.34 -10.10
C LEU A 349 4.48 11.16 -10.80
N ALA A 350 4.83 11.74 -11.93
CA ALA A 350 3.86 12.37 -12.82
C ALA A 350 2.93 11.33 -13.47
N SER A 351 1.85 11.81 -14.08
CA SER A 351 0.91 10.96 -14.81
C SER A 351 1.62 10.16 -15.91
N GLY A 352 1.54 8.83 -15.86
CA GLY A 352 2.17 7.90 -16.78
C GLY A 352 3.56 7.42 -16.37
N GLU A 353 4.20 8.06 -15.37
CA GLU A 353 5.49 7.63 -14.87
C GLU A 353 5.40 6.38 -14.00
N GLU A 354 6.45 5.57 -14.05
CA GLU A 354 6.57 4.35 -13.26
C GLU A 354 7.91 4.24 -12.54
N ARG A 355 7.87 3.66 -11.35
CA ARG A 355 9.06 3.33 -10.55
C ARG A 355 9.07 1.85 -10.22
N ARG A 356 10.10 1.16 -10.69
CA ARG A 356 10.41 -0.22 -10.32
C ARG A 356 11.36 -0.26 -9.12
N ILE A 357 11.04 -1.07 -8.13
CA ILE A 357 11.78 -1.25 -6.89
C ILE A 357 12.08 -2.74 -6.73
N GLU A 358 13.36 -3.09 -6.63
CA GLU A 358 13.82 -4.48 -6.55
C GLU A 358 14.26 -4.88 -5.13
N ARG A 359 14.15 -6.18 -4.84
CA ARG A 359 14.51 -6.76 -3.54
C ARG A 359 15.13 -8.14 -3.62
#